data_AF-A0A1H5WU39-F1
#
_entry.id   AF-A0A1H5WU39-F1
#
_cell.length_a   1.000
_cell.length_b   1.000
_cell.length_c   1.000
_cell.angle_alpha   90.00
_cell.angle_beta   90.00
_cell.angle_gamma   90.00
#
_symmetry.space_group_name_H-M   'P 1'
#
loop_
_entity.id
_entity.type
_entity.pdbx_description
1 polymer ?
#
loop_
_entity_poly.entity_id
_entity_poly.type
_entity_poly.pdbx_seq_one_letter_code
_entity_poly.pdbx_strand_id
1 'polypeptide(L)'
;MPLELLESDGADVRRELARLGLHISPNQFARGLLAAYVKVWPVEARARCVDRLGWHGNTFVTPTGAIGETEELVVFQNSHAIEPAYTEVGTVEEWRDSVAALAAGNTRLVFALSVAFAGALAEIAGEDSGGFHLRGASSSGKSSALKLAASVWGNPSAYVRLWRGTVNGLEGLATLHNDGLLILDEIG
;
A
#
# COMPACT_ATOMS: atom_id res chain seq x y z
N MET A 1 -12.02 -4.11 -11.95
CA MET A 1 -13.35 -4.53 -11.44
C MET A 1 -13.57 -5.98 -11.82
N PRO A 2 -13.99 -6.84 -10.87
CA PRO A 2 -14.32 -8.24 -11.16
C PRO A 2 -15.48 -8.38 -12.16
N LEU A 3 -15.39 -9.35 -13.08
CA LEU A 3 -16.44 -9.66 -14.05
C LEU A 3 -17.73 -10.17 -13.39
N GLU A 4 -17.66 -10.76 -12.19
CA GLU A 4 -18.83 -11.20 -11.42
C GLU A 4 -19.79 -10.05 -11.08
N LEU A 5 -19.32 -8.82 -10.97
CA LEU A 5 -20.16 -7.64 -10.74
C LEU A 5 -21.08 -7.31 -11.94
N LEU A 6 -20.81 -7.92 -13.10
CA LEU A 6 -21.62 -7.80 -14.31
C LEU A 6 -22.67 -8.92 -14.43
N GLU A 7 -22.63 -9.95 -13.57
CA GLU A 7 -23.58 -11.07 -13.63
C GLU A 7 -24.93 -10.74 -12.97
N SER A 8 -25.01 -9.65 -12.20
CA SER A 8 -26.25 -9.08 -11.66
C SER A 8 -26.88 -8.05 -12.61
N ASP A 9 -27.71 -7.12 -12.10
CA ASP A 9 -28.32 -6.05 -12.88
C ASP A 9 -27.32 -4.96 -13.35
N GLY A 10 -26.04 -5.10 -13.01
CA GLY A 10 -24.93 -4.21 -13.35
C GLY A 10 -25.01 -2.83 -12.68
N ALA A 11 -25.85 -2.65 -11.64
CA ALA A 11 -25.99 -1.38 -10.95
C ALA A 11 -24.69 -0.94 -10.26
N ASP A 12 -23.96 -1.88 -9.65
CA ASP A 12 -22.70 -1.58 -8.97
C ASP A 12 -21.61 -1.15 -9.96
N VAL A 13 -21.51 -1.83 -11.10
CA VAL A 13 -20.59 -1.45 -12.19
C VAL A 13 -20.94 -0.06 -12.73
N ARG A 14 -22.23 0.22 -12.99
CA ARG A 14 -22.64 1.55 -13.43
C ARG A 14 -22.34 2.63 -12.40
N ARG A 15 -22.54 2.34 -11.11
CA ARG A 15 -22.23 3.27 -10.01
C ARG A 15 -20.74 3.59 -9.99
N GLU A 16 -19.90 2.57 -10.10
CA GLU A 16 -18.45 2.74 -10.07
C GLU A 16 -17.92 3.47 -11.31
N LEU A 17 -18.40 3.10 -12.51
CA LEU A 17 -18.05 3.82 -13.74
C LEU A 17 -18.48 5.30 -13.67
N ALA A 18 -19.67 5.58 -13.14
CA ALA A 18 -20.13 6.96 -12.95
C ALA A 18 -19.30 7.71 -11.89
N ARG A 19 -18.90 7.04 -10.80
CA ARG A 19 -17.98 7.59 -9.79
C ARG A 19 -16.64 7.99 -10.41
N LEU A 20 -16.17 7.22 -11.40
CA LEU A 20 -14.95 7.47 -12.16
C LEU A 20 -15.15 8.44 -13.34
N GLY A 21 -16.34 9.04 -13.51
CA GLY A 21 -16.62 10.09 -14.48
C GLY A 21 -17.31 9.66 -15.77
N LEU A 22 -17.73 8.40 -15.92
CA LEU A 22 -18.50 7.97 -17.08
C LEU A 22 -19.93 8.52 -17.01
N HIS A 23 -20.33 9.27 -18.04
CA HIS A 23 -21.71 9.72 -18.19
C HIS A 23 -22.57 8.58 -18.78
N ILE A 24 -23.44 8.00 -17.96
CA ILE A 24 -24.26 6.84 -18.33
C ILE A 24 -25.70 7.28 -18.61
N SER A 25 -26.22 6.94 -19.78
CA SER A 25 -27.61 7.22 -20.15
C SER A 25 -28.61 6.53 -19.19
N PRO A 26 -29.71 7.20 -18.81
CA PRO A 26 -30.78 6.57 -18.02
C PRO A 26 -31.63 5.58 -18.84
N ASN A 27 -31.51 5.60 -20.17
CA ASN A 27 -32.28 4.74 -21.07
C ASN A 27 -31.89 3.26 -20.89
N GLN A 28 -32.89 2.39 -20.69
CA GLN A 28 -32.67 0.97 -20.41
C GLN A 28 -31.98 0.22 -21.56
N PHE A 29 -32.29 0.57 -22.81
CA PHE A 29 -31.66 -0.03 -23.98
C PHE A 29 -30.17 0.36 -24.05
N ALA A 30 -29.84 1.63 -23.83
CA ALA A 30 -28.46 2.11 -23.78
C ALA A 30 -27.65 1.45 -22.64
N ARG A 31 -28.27 1.24 -21.47
CA ARG A 31 -27.66 0.49 -20.35
C ARG A 31 -27.40 -0.97 -20.72
N GLY A 32 -28.33 -1.60 -21.42
CA GLY A 32 -28.16 -2.97 -21.94
C GLY A 32 -26.99 -3.08 -22.92
N LEU A 33 -26.84 -2.11 -23.83
CA LEU A 33 -25.70 -2.06 -24.75
C LEU A 33 -24.37 -1.86 -24.02
N LEU A 34 -24.31 -0.98 -23.02
CA LEU A 34 -23.10 -0.79 -22.20
C LEU A 34 -22.70 -2.10 -21.49
N ALA A 35 -23.68 -2.79 -20.87
CA ALA A 35 -23.41 -4.06 -20.19
C ALA A 35 -22.93 -5.14 -21.18
N ALA A 36 -23.58 -5.26 -22.33
CA ALA A 36 -23.17 -6.19 -23.38
C ALA A 36 -21.74 -5.88 -23.85
N TYR A 37 -21.46 -4.61 -24.16
CA TYR A 37 -20.14 -4.15 -24.59
C TYR A 37 -19.04 -4.53 -23.59
N VAL A 38 -19.23 -4.23 -22.29
CA VAL A 38 -18.23 -4.54 -21.26
C VAL A 38 -18.03 -6.06 -21.12
N LYS A 39 -19.08 -6.88 -21.28
CA LYS A 39 -18.98 -8.35 -21.20
C LYS A 39 -18.25 -8.98 -22.38
N VAL A 40 -18.45 -8.46 -23.59
CA VAL A 40 -17.88 -9.06 -24.83
C VAL A 40 -16.63 -8.34 -25.31
N TRP A 41 -16.20 -7.28 -24.65
CA TRP A 41 -15.00 -6.54 -25.02
C TRP A 41 -13.79 -7.49 -25.03
N PRO A 42 -13.01 -7.52 -26.12
CA PRO A 42 -11.84 -8.39 -26.20
C PRO A 42 -10.84 -8.03 -25.10
N VAL A 43 -10.54 -8.99 -24.24
CA VAL A 43 -9.52 -8.84 -23.20
C VAL A 43 -8.16 -9.18 -23.81
N GLU A 44 -7.42 -8.14 -24.20
CA GLU A 44 -6.08 -8.28 -24.80
C GLU A 44 -4.97 -8.47 -23.75
N ALA A 45 -5.20 -8.01 -22.52
CA ALA A 45 -4.29 -8.15 -21.40
C ALA A 45 -5.02 -8.60 -20.14
N ARG A 46 -4.39 -9.47 -19.36
CA ARG A 46 -4.91 -9.94 -18.07
C ARG A 46 -3.99 -9.47 -16.96
N ALA A 47 -4.59 -9.15 -15.81
CA ALA A 47 -3.85 -8.85 -14.60
C ALA A 47 -4.08 -9.94 -13.55
N ARG A 48 -3.01 -10.35 -12.87
CA ARG A 48 -3.13 -11.11 -11.63
C ARG A 48 -3.55 -10.15 -10.52
N CYS A 49 -4.67 -10.46 -9.87
CA CYS A 49 -5.12 -9.72 -8.70
C CYS A 49 -4.49 -10.34 -7.46
N VAL A 50 -3.87 -9.51 -6.62
CA VAL A 50 -3.30 -9.94 -5.33
C VAL A 50 -3.97 -9.18 -4.19
N ASP A 51 -4.12 -9.84 -3.06
CA ASP A 51 -4.80 -9.36 -1.86
C ASP A 51 -3.85 -8.87 -0.76
N ARG A 52 -2.54 -9.00 -0.97
CA ARG A 52 -1.47 -8.48 -0.10
C ARG A 52 -0.41 -7.73 -0.91
N LEU A 53 0.20 -6.71 -0.29
CA LEU A 53 1.41 -6.05 -0.80
C LEU A 53 2.65 -6.91 -0.54
N GLY A 54 3.83 -6.44 -0.95
CA GLY A 54 5.10 -7.13 -0.68
C GLY A 54 5.52 -8.06 -1.82
N TRP A 55 6.31 -9.08 -1.50
CA TRP A 55 6.90 -9.98 -2.51
C TRP A 55 5.89 -11.02 -3.01
N HIS A 56 5.85 -11.13 -4.33
CA HIS A 56 5.16 -12.17 -5.09
C HIS A 56 6.14 -12.75 -6.10
N GLY A 57 6.95 -13.72 -5.65
CA GLY A 57 8.07 -14.23 -6.45
C GLY A 57 9.11 -13.13 -6.67
N ASN A 58 9.43 -12.82 -7.94
CA ASN A 58 10.46 -11.84 -8.28
C ASN A 58 9.91 -10.40 -8.43
N THR A 59 8.68 -10.16 -7.99
CA THR A 59 8.02 -8.88 -8.12
C THR A 59 7.55 -8.36 -6.76
N PHE A 60 7.92 -7.14 -6.43
CA PHE A 60 7.46 -6.43 -5.23
C PHE A 60 6.23 -5.58 -5.57
N VAL A 61 5.09 -5.92 -4.99
CA VAL A 61 3.82 -5.26 -5.26
C VAL A 61 3.59 -4.11 -4.28
N THR A 62 3.32 -2.93 -4.85
CA THR A 62 2.93 -1.72 -4.13
C THR A 62 1.47 -1.37 -4.45
N PRO A 63 0.85 -0.42 -3.74
CA PRO A 63 -0.52 -0.01 -4.03
C PRO A 63 -0.70 0.60 -5.42
N THR A 64 0.38 1.17 -5.99
CA THR A 64 0.35 1.89 -7.27
C THR A 64 0.91 1.06 -8.42
N GLY A 65 1.52 -0.10 -8.16
CA GLY A 65 2.07 -0.93 -9.21
C GLY A 65 2.92 -2.08 -8.68
N ALA A 66 3.83 -2.54 -9.52
CA ALA A 66 4.70 -3.68 -9.22
C ALA A 66 6.11 -3.36 -9.70
N ILE A 67 7.11 -3.70 -8.89
CA ILE A 67 8.53 -3.44 -9.13
C ILE A 67 9.23 -4.77 -9.34
N GLY A 68 9.98 -4.91 -10.43
CA GLY A 68 10.71 -6.13 -10.79
C GLY A 68 10.33 -6.64 -12.17
N GLU A 69 10.86 -7.81 -12.52
CA GLU A 69 10.57 -8.47 -13.78
C GLU A 69 9.32 -9.35 -13.63
N THR A 70 8.29 -9.05 -14.42
CA THR A 70 7.07 -9.86 -14.52
C THR A 70 6.58 -9.87 -15.97
N GLU A 71 6.14 -11.05 -16.43
CA GLU A 71 5.50 -11.20 -17.74
C GLU A 71 4.01 -10.82 -17.72
N GLU A 72 3.44 -10.65 -16.51
CA GLU A 72 2.03 -10.33 -16.32
C GLU A 72 1.84 -9.06 -15.47
N LEU A 73 0.77 -8.32 -15.77
CA LEU A 73 0.36 -7.18 -14.95
C LEU A 73 -0.10 -7.69 -13.58
N VAL A 74 0.43 -7.14 -12.50
CA VAL A 74 -0.04 -7.43 -11.13
C VAL A 74 -0.75 -6.22 -10.59
N VAL A 75 -1.96 -6.42 -10.06
CA VAL A 75 -2.79 -5.35 -9.49
C VAL A 75 -3.17 -5.73 -8.08
N PHE A 76 -2.85 -4.86 -7.13
CA PHE A 76 -3.34 -4.98 -5.77
C PHE A 76 -4.84 -4.68 -5.73
N GLN A 77 -5.63 -5.60 -5.18
CA GLN A 77 -7.06 -5.44 -4.94
C GLN A 77 -7.34 -5.57 -3.46
N ASN A 78 -7.57 -4.43 -2.84
CA ASN A 78 -7.92 -4.37 -1.43
C ASN A 78 -9.43 -4.61 -1.26
N SER A 79 -9.79 -5.62 -0.48
CA SER A 79 -11.17 -5.82 -0.02
C SER A 79 -11.43 -5.20 1.36
N HIS A 80 -10.39 -4.69 2.03
CA HIS A 80 -10.50 -4.04 3.33
C HIS A 80 -10.80 -2.54 3.22
N ALA A 81 -11.45 -1.99 4.24
CA ALA A 81 -11.79 -0.56 4.31
C ALA A 81 -10.58 0.36 4.53
N ILE A 82 -9.43 -0.20 4.94
CA ILE A 82 -8.22 0.57 5.22
C ILE A 82 -7.37 0.58 3.97
N GLU A 83 -7.12 1.77 3.44
CA GLU A 83 -6.23 1.95 2.30
C GLU A 83 -4.75 1.97 2.73
N PRO A 84 -3.83 1.43 1.91
CA PRO A 84 -2.40 1.59 2.11
C PRO A 84 -1.99 3.06 2.22
N ALA A 85 -1.08 3.38 3.14
CA ALA A 85 -0.64 4.76 3.36
C ALA A 85 0.58 5.17 2.49
N TYR A 86 0.88 4.42 1.43
CA TYR A 86 1.99 4.70 0.54
C TYR A 86 1.73 5.97 -0.25
N THR A 87 2.68 6.89 -0.24
CA THR A 87 2.58 8.15 -0.99
C THR A 87 3.97 8.64 -1.37
N GLU A 88 4.12 9.21 -2.55
CA GLU A 88 5.36 9.83 -3.01
C GLU A 88 5.19 11.34 -3.15
N VAL A 89 6.16 12.11 -2.66
CA VAL A 89 6.20 13.57 -2.79
C VAL A 89 7.65 14.02 -2.98
N GLY A 90 7.90 14.78 -4.04
CA GLY A 90 9.25 15.24 -4.40
C GLY A 90 10.08 14.15 -5.05
N THR A 91 11.40 14.25 -4.91
CA THR A 91 12.37 13.30 -5.49
C THR A 91 13.17 12.58 -4.41
N VAL A 92 13.76 11.43 -4.78
CA VAL A 92 14.62 10.65 -3.88
C VAL A 92 15.87 11.46 -3.50
N GLU A 93 16.43 12.25 -4.42
CA GLU A 93 17.56 13.14 -4.17
C GLU A 93 17.22 14.21 -3.14
N GLU A 94 16.08 14.87 -3.29
CA GLU A 94 15.60 15.86 -2.31
C GLU A 94 15.39 15.22 -0.94
N TRP A 95 14.76 14.04 -0.88
CA TRP A 95 14.57 13.32 0.39
C TRP A 95 15.91 12.95 1.02
N ARG A 96 16.86 12.43 0.23
CA ARG A 96 18.18 12.06 0.72
C ARG A 96 18.93 13.25 1.29
N ASP A 97 18.95 14.36 0.55
CA ASP A 97 19.77 15.53 0.88
C ASP A 97 19.16 16.42 1.98
N SER A 98 17.84 16.33 2.20
CA SER A 98 17.12 17.14 3.21
C SER A 98 16.63 16.36 4.44
N VAL A 99 16.24 15.10 4.29
CA VAL A 99 15.66 14.28 5.37
C VAL A 99 16.66 13.24 5.86
N ALA A 100 17.16 12.38 4.97
CA ALA A 100 18.05 11.29 5.36
C ALA A 100 19.42 11.80 5.84
N ALA A 101 19.94 12.87 5.24
CA ALA A 101 21.20 13.51 5.64
C ALA A 101 21.22 13.92 7.12
N LEU A 102 20.06 14.27 7.71
CA LEU A 102 19.95 14.65 9.11
C LEU A 102 20.15 13.47 10.08
N ALA A 103 20.05 12.23 9.59
CA ALA A 103 20.30 11.04 10.39
C ALA A 103 21.80 10.74 10.56
N ALA A 104 22.67 11.30 9.71
CA ALA A 104 24.10 11.00 9.71
C ALA A 104 24.73 11.27 11.09
N GLY A 105 25.47 10.28 11.61
CA GLY A 105 26.08 10.34 12.94
C GLY A 105 25.12 10.10 14.11
N ASN A 106 23.80 10.04 13.90
CA ASN A 106 22.83 9.67 14.93
C ASN A 106 22.44 8.21 14.81
N THR A 107 23.02 7.36 15.65
CA THR A 107 22.81 5.90 15.58
C THR A 107 21.35 5.46 15.69
N ARG A 108 20.49 6.20 16.40
CA ARG A 108 19.06 5.84 16.56
C ARG A 108 18.27 6.16 15.30
N LEU A 109 18.58 7.28 14.64
CA LEU A 109 17.94 7.68 13.39
C LEU A 109 18.43 6.83 12.22
N VAL A 110 19.73 6.53 12.18
CA VAL A 110 20.29 5.56 11.23
C VAL A 110 19.61 4.20 11.39
N PHE A 111 19.50 3.70 12.62
CA PHE A 111 18.80 2.43 12.88
C PHE A 111 17.34 2.46 12.42
N ALA A 112 16.60 3.55 12.68
CA ALA A 112 15.22 3.69 12.24
C ALA A 112 15.09 3.66 10.70
N LEU A 113 15.99 4.33 9.97
CA LEU A 113 16.04 4.24 8.51
C LEU A 113 16.41 2.82 8.04
N SER A 114 17.39 2.17 8.67
CA SER A 114 17.76 0.80 8.33
C SER A 114 16.57 -0.17 8.47
N VAL A 115 15.82 -0.07 9.57
CA VAL A 115 14.61 -0.88 9.79
C VAL A 115 13.54 -0.58 8.75
N ALA A 116 13.42 0.68 8.30
CA ALA A 116 12.46 1.03 7.26
C ALA A 116 12.72 0.30 5.93
N PHE A 117 13.97 0.07 5.56
CA PHE A 117 14.33 -0.70 4.37
C PHE A 117 14.38 -2.22 4.60
N ALA A 118 14.61 -2.66 5.84
CA ALA A 118 14.85 -4.06 6.16
C ALA A 118 13.69 -4.99 5.76
N GLY A 119 12.43 -4.55 5.90
CA GLY A 119 11.26 -5.36 5.55
C GLY A 119 11.29 -5.88 4.12
N ALA A 120 11.58 -4.99 3.16
CA ALA A 120 11.62 -5.35 1.74
C ALA A 120 12.84 -6.20 1.36
N LEU A 121 13.87 -6.22 2.20
CA LEU A 121 15.13 -6.95 1.95
C LEU A 121 15.20 -8.29 2.69
N ALA A 122 14.36 -8.52 3.71
CA ALA A 122 14.44 -9.69 4.57
C ALA A 122 14.29 -11.00 3.76
N GLU A 123 13.24 -11.10 2.92
CA GLU A 123 13.04 -12.29 2.08
C GLU A 123 14.18 -12.51 1.09
N ILE A 124 14.69 -11.43 0.47
CA ILE A 124 15.84 -11.51 -0.45
C ILE A 124 17.08 -12.03 0.28
N ALA A 125 17.28 -11.61 1.53
CA ALA A 125 18.39 -12.05 2.37
C ALA A 125 18.21 -13.47 2.92
N GLY A 126 17.03 -14.08 2.76
CA GLY A 126 16.69 -15.37 3.38
C GLY A 126 16.51 -15.27 4.90
N GLU A 127 16.15 -14.08 5.39
CA GLU A 127 15.95 -13.78 6.81
C GLU A 127 14.46 -13.68 7.14
N ASP A 128 14.11 -14.00 8.39
CA ASP A 128 12.74 -13.87 8.88
C ASP A 128 12.36 -12.40 9.14
N SER A 129 11.06 -12.10 9.06
CA SER A 129 10.53 -10.80 9.47
C SER A 129 10.66 -10.59 11.00
N GLY A 130 10.65 -9.33 11.45
CA GLY A 130 10.82 -8.99 12.87
C GLY A 130 10.28 -7.62 13.24
N GLY A 131 10.39 -7.27 14.53
CA GLY A 131 9.90 -6.01 15.06
C GLY A 131 10.79 -5.45 16.17
N PHE A 132 10.80 -4.12 16.29
CA PHE A 132 11.58 -3.41 17.29
C PHE A 132 10.71 -2.45 18.08
N HIS A 133 10.96 -2.38 19.39
CA HIS A 133 10.29 -1.42 20.27
C HIS A 133 11.27 -0.33 20.72
N LEU A 134 11.07 0.89 20.23
CA LEU A 134 11.85 2.05 20.68
C LEU A 134 11.34 2.51 22.06
N ARG A 135 12.10 2.19 23.11
CA ARG A 135 11.80 2.61 24.49
C ARG A 135 12.69 3.76 24.94
N GLY A 136 12.12 4.72 25.66
CA GLY A 136 12.85 5.85 26.23
C GLY A 136 11.92 6.83 26.93
N ALA A 137 12.50 7.79 27.66
CA ALA A 137 11.74 8.85 28.33
C ALA A 137 10.88 9.66 27.35
N SER A 138 9.88 10.38 27.85
CA SER A 138 9.16 11.34 27.02
C SER A 138 10.13 12.36 26.40
N SER A 139 9.83 12.82 25.20
CA SER A 139 10.68 13.75 24.44
C SER A 139 12.10 13.24 24.11
N SER A 140 12.33 11.93 24.11
CA SER A 140 13.62 11.33 23.74
C SER A 140 13.81 11.11 22.23
N GLY A 141 12.95 11.67 21.37
CA GLY A 141 13.05 11.55 19.91
C GLY A 141 12.42 10.28 19.30
N LYS A 142 11.68 9.47 20.07
CA LYS A 142 11.01 8.25 19.57
C LYS A 142 10.10 8.53 18.37
N SER A 143 9.12 9.42 18.55
CA SER A 143 8.17 9.75 17.47
C SER A 143 8.87 10.42 16.27
N SER A 144 9.99 11.13 16.48
CA SER A 144 10.81 11.65 15.38
C SER A 144 11.47 10.53 14.59
N ALA A 145 12.00 9.50 15.25
CA ALA A 145 12.56 8.33 14.59
C ALA A 145 11.50 7.52 13.83
N LEU A 146 10.30 7.37 14.40
CA LEU A 146 9.16 6.74 13.72
C LEU A 146 8.75 7.53 12.47
N LYS A 147 8.63 8.86 12.57
CA LYS A 147 8.30 9.71 11.41
C LYS A 147 9.38 9.68 10.33
N LEU A 148 10.66 9.62 10.73
CA LEU A 148 11.76 9.48 9.79
C LEU A 148 11.67 8.15 9.04
N ALA A 149 11.46 7.04 9.74
CA ALA A 149 11.28 5.73 9.12
C ALA A 149 10.05 5.70 8.19
N ALA A 150 8.94 6.31 8.61
CA ALA A 150 7.72 6.43 7.81
C ALA A 150 7.95 7.14 6.47
N SER A 151 8.82 8.18 6.47
CA SER A 151 9.08 9.01 5.29
C SER A 151 9.70 8.25 4.12
N VAL A 152 10.22 7.04 4.34
CA VAL A 152 10.71 6.15 3.28
C VAL A 152 9.58 5.66 2.39
N TRP A 153 8.40 5.42 2.95
CA TRP A 153 7.29 4.74 2.28
C TRP A 153 6.06 5.62 2.09
N GLY A 154 5.90 6.68 2.87
CA GLY A 154 4.73 7.55 2.76
C GLY A 154 4.79 8.79 3.64
N ASN A 155 3.69 9.55 3.65
CA ASN A 155 3.55 10.72 4.49
C ASN A 155 3.58 10.31 5.98
N PRO A 156 4.53 10.79 6.80
CA PRO A 156 4.66 10.39 8.19
C PRO A 156 3.39 10.60 9.04
N SER A 157 2.56 11.59 8.69
CA SER A 157 1.31 11.86 9.41
C SER A 157 0.19 10.87 9.08
N ALA A 158 0.28 10.18 7.95
CA ALA A 158 -0.72 9.21 7.51
C ALA A 158 -0.23 7.75 7.69
N TYR A 159 1.08 7.52 7.57
CA TYR A 159 1.69 6.19 7.61
C TYR A 159 1.83 5.64 9.04
N VAL A 160 2.21 6.50 10.00
CA VAL A 160 2.28 6.10 11.41
C VAL A 160 0.87 5.83 11.94
N ARG A 161 0.64 4.63 12.47
CA ARG A 161 -0.62 4.24 13.10
C ARG A 161 -0.49 4.18 14.62
N LEU A 162 -1.60 4.34 15.33
CA LEU A 162 -1.63 4.10 16.77
C LEU A 162 -1.71 2.60 17.03
N TRP A 163 -1.05 2.12 18.08
CA TRP A 163 -1.15 0.74 18.53
C TRP A 163 -2.58 0.36 18.97
N ARG A 164 -3.40 1.35 19.33
CA ARG A 164 -4.77 1.14 19.80
C ARG A 164 -5.66 0.62 18.67
N GLY A 165 -6.18 -0.59 18.83
CA GLY A 165 -7.11 -1.19 17.88
C GLY A 165 -7.58 -2.57 18.34
N THR A 166 -8.52 -3.15 17.60
CA THR A 166 -8.85 -4.57 17.72
C THR A 166 -7.77 -5.41 17.04
N VAL A 167 -7.61 -6.67 17.46
CA VAL A 167 -6.66 -7.60 16.84
C VAL A 167 -6.88 -7.69 15.33
N ASN A 168 -8.13 -7.91 14.89
CA ASN A 168 -8.47 -7.98 13.47
C ASN A 168 -8.15 -6.68 12.71
N GLY A 169 -8.27 -5.52 13.37
CA GLY A 169 -7.89 -4.24 12.78
C GLY A 169 -6.38 -4.12 12.57
N LEU A 170 -5.58 -4.59 13.54
CA LEU A 170 -4.12 -4.64 13.42
C LEU A 170 -3.65 -5.68 12.40
N GLU A 171 -4.32 -6.84 12.30
CA GLU A 171 -4.05 -7.84 11.27
C GLU A 171 -4.30 -7.27 9.87
N GLY A 172 -5.45 -6.60 9.66
CA GLY A 172 -5.74 -5.93 8.40
C GLY A 172 -4.69 -4.86 8.06
N LEU A 173 -4.21 -4.10 9.05
CA LEU A 173 -3.11 -3.16 8.87
C LEU A 173 -1.78 -3.85 8.52
N ALA A 174 -1.48 -4.98 9.14
CA ALA A 174 -0.27 -5.74 8.88
C ALA A 174 -0.24 -6.30 7.45
N THR A 175 -1.38 -6.77 6.93
CA THR A 175 -1.50 -7.21 5.52
C THR A 175 -1.14 -6.09 4.53
N LEU A 176 -1.47 -4.83 4.86
CA LEU A 176 -1.13 -3.65 4.04
C LEU A 176 0.33 -3.21 4.19
N HIS A 177 1.11 -3.88 5.03
CA HIS A 177 2.55 -3.64 5.23
C HIS A 177 3.35 -4.94 5.11
N ASN A 178 2.81 -5.95 4.42
CA ASN A 178 3.51 -7.20 4.19
C ASN A 178 4.81 -6.94 3.39
N ASP A 179 5.91 -7.53 3.86
CA ASP A 179 7.29 -7.29 3.42
C ASP A 179 7.69 -5.79 3.42
N GLY A 180 7.00 -4.99 4.23
CA GLY A 180 7.23 -3.57 4.41
C GLY A 180 7.32 -3.19 5.89
N LEU A 181 7.36 -1.88 6.16
CA LEU A 181 7.46 -1.36 7.52
C LEU A 181 6.08 -1.07 8.10
N LEU A 182 5.65 -1.80 9.13
CA LEU A 182 4.50 -1.38 9.95
C LEU A 182 4.97 -0.53 11.13
N ILE A 183 4.45 0.69 11.27
CA ILE A 183 4.72 1.56 12.42
C ILE A 183 3.48 1.70 13.30
N LEU A 184 3.65 1.34 14.57
CA LEU A 184 2.64 1.49 15.62
C LEU A 184 3.21 2.35 16.76
N ASP A 185 2.67 3.55 16.95
CA ASP A 185 3.04 4.48 18.03
C ASP A 185 2.14 4.30 19.26
N GLU A 186 2.62 4.75 20.42
CA GLU A 186 1.94 4.69 21.72
C GLU A 186 1.52 3.28 22.19
N ILE A 187 2.50 2.38 22.29
CA ILE A 187 2.33 1.13 23.02
C ILE A 187 2.46 1.39 24.54
N GLY A 188 1.36 1.86 25.15
CA GLY A 188 1.23 2.05 26.61
C GLY A 188 1.60 3.43 27.13
#